data_AF-A0A842IZ92-F1
#
_entry.id   AF-A0A842IZ92-F1
#
_cell.length_a   1.000
_cell.length_b   1.000
_cell.length_c   1.000
_cell.angle_alpha   90.00
_cell.angle_beta   90.00
_cell.angle_gamma   90.00
#
_symmetry.space_group_name_H-M   'P 1'
#
loop_
_entity.id
_entity.type
_entity.pdbx_description
1 polymer ?
#
loop_
_entity_poly.entity_id
_entity_poly.type
_entity_poly.pdbx_seq_one_letter_code
_entity_poly.pdbx_strand_id
1 'polypeptide(L)'
;MGGIFTLSRILCYCFLIFSMASCTSLPKDMKWEDTKVVMKNLDKLQTGDIIVKNKIWSEPISWVGHSAVMVNDSDIGDYPKIGVNYYQVDAYSWLNEEREVIVLRYNNFDENFKNKFIENSKKYSDRQYRPSINKNGDKSFYCSKYVWFIYKKTAEDLGYKLDIDSDSGLAVLPYDFLNSKELYQVVIE
;
A
#
# COMPACT_ATOMS: atom_id res chain seq x y z
N MET A 1 4.55 0.53 -50.64
CA MET A 1 4.52 -0.27 -49.40
C MET A 1 5.40 0.38 -48.31
N GLY A 2 5.07 1.62 -47.88
CA GLY A 2 5.93 2.37 -46.94
C GLY A 2 5.22 2.97 -45.72
N GLY A 3 3.89 2.89 -45.63
CA GLY A 3 3.10 3.57 -44.58
C GLY A 3 2.83 2.76 -43.31
N ILE A 4 2.92 1.43 -43.36
CA ILE A 4 2.54 0.56 -42.23
C ILE A 4 3.69 0.39 -41.23
N PHE A 5 4.94 0.35 -41.72
CA PHE A 5 6.13 0.17 -40.87
C PHE A 5 6.48 1.39 -40.01
N THR A 6 6.15 2.60 -40.47
CA THR A 6 6.35 3.85 -39.72
C THR A 6 5.33 4.01 -38.60
N LEU A 7 4.07 3.62 -38.81
CA LEU A 7 3.02 3.71 -37.79
C LEU A 7 3.29 2.79 -36.59
N SER A 8 3.75 1.55 -36.85
CA SER A 8 4.12 0.58 -35.81
C SER A 8 5.32 1.03 -34.97
N ARG A 9 6.30 1.68 -35.60
CA ARG A 9 7.45 2.28 -34.90
C ARG A 9 7.03 3.47 -34.04
N ILE A 10 6.19 4.37 -34.58
CA ILE A 10 5.66 5.52 -33.83
C ILE A 10 4.83 5.05 -32.63
N LEU A 11 4.01 4.00 -32.78
CA LEU A 11 3.24 3.42 -31.69
C LEU A 11 4.14 2.83 -30.58
N CYS A 12 5.24 2.17 -30.95
CA CYS A 12 6.25 1.68 -30.01
C CYS A 12 6.99 2.84 -29.32
N TYR A 13 7.31 3.92 -30.03
CA TYR A 13 7.91 5.12 -29.43
C TYR A 13 6.94 5.83 -28.49
N CYS A 14 5.65 5.93 -28.81
CA CYS A 14 4.63 6.44 -27.89
C CYS A 14 4.50 5.56 -26.65
N PHE A 15 4.54 4.23 -26.80
CA PHE A 15 4.52 3.29 -25.66
C PHE A 15 5.78 3.39 -24.79
N LEU A 16 6.96 3.57 -25.39
CA LEU A 16 8.23 3.77 -24.69
C LEU A 16 8.32 5.14 -24.01
N ILE A 17 7.82 6.20 -24.63
CA ILE A 17 7.76 7.55 -24.03
C ILE A 17 6.74 7.59 -22.89
N PHE A 18 5.62 6.87 -23.01
CA PHE A 18 4.65 6.73 -21.91
C PHE A 18 5.23 5.94 -20.73
N SER A 19 6.08 4.94 -20.98
CA SER A 19 6.75 4.16 -19.92
C SER A 19 7.81 4.95 -19.14
N MET A 20 8.34 6.04 -19.71
CA MET A 20 9.38 6.88 -19.08
C MET A 20 8.81 8.06 -18.28
N ALA A 21 7.50 8.34 -18.39
CA ALA A 21 6.88 9.49 -17.73
C ALA A 21 6.45 9.22 -16.27
N SER A 22 6.56 7.98 -15.79
CA SER A 22 6.25 7.64 -14.39
C SER A 22 7.49 7.64 -13.50
N CYS A 23 8.22 8.76 -13.50
CA CYS A 23 9.01 9.12 -12.34
C CYS A 23 8.03 9.65 -11.29
N THR A 24 7.38 8.76 -10.54
CA THR A 24 6.78 9.15 -9.26
C THR A 24 7.92 9.59 -8.36
N SER A 25 8.27 10.88 -8.42
CA SER A 25 9.09 11.51 -7.40
C SER A 25 8.36 11.33 -6.08
N LEU A 26 9.08 10.86 -5.05
CA LEU A 26 8.56 10.91 -3.69
C LEU A 26 8.08 12.34 -3.40
N PRO A 27 6.99 12.50 -2.63
CA PRO A 27 6.69 13.80 -2.03
C PRO A 27 7.97 14.38 -1.44
N LYS A 28 8.22 15.67 -1.68
CA LYS A 28 9.51 16.35 -1.43
C LYS A 28 9.97 16.28 0.04
N ASP A 29 9.09 15.86 0.94
CA ASP A 29 9.21 15.82 2.39
C ASP A 29 9.21 14.40 3.00
N MET A 30 9.02 13.34 2.20
CA MET A 30 9.06 11.98 2.74
C MET A 30 10.47 11.41 2.82
N LYS A 31 10.77 10.73 3.93
CA LYS A 31 12.07 10.11 4.22
C LYS A 31 11.93 8.60 4.34
N TRP A 32 12.72 7.87 3.57
CA TRP A 32 12.87 6.43 3.74
C TRP A 32 13.67 6.12 5.01
N GLU A 33 13.18 5.18 5.80
CA GLU A 33 13.81 4.71 7.03
C GLU A 33 14.22 3.25 6.90
N ASP A 34 15.41 2.90 7.40
CA ASP A 34 15.84 1.51 7.44
C ASP A 34 14.93 0.71 8.39
N THR A 35 14.46 -0.45 7.94
CA THR A 35 13.67 -1.39 8.75
C THR A 35 14.26 -1.64 10.15
N LYS A 36 15.60 -1.68 10.30
CA LYS A 36 16.29 -1.83 11.59
C LYS A 36 16.05 -0.66 12.53
N VAL A 37 15.86 0.56 12.01
CA VAL A 37 15.50 1.74 12.82
C VAL A 37 14.07 1.60 13.32
N VAL A 38 13.15 1.22 12.43
CA VAL A 38 11.74 1.00 12.80
C VAL A 38 11.60 -0.14 13.81
N MET A 39 12.32 -1.24 13.63
CA MET A 39 12.36 -2.38 14.56
C MET A 39 12.88 -2.02 15.96
N LYS A 40 13.72 -0.99 16.10
CA LYS A 40 14.20 -0.51 17.40
C LYS A 40 13.21 0.40 18.12
N ASN A 41 12.22 0.92 17.40
CA ASN A 41 11.25 1.90 17.87
C ASN A 41 9.81 1.41 17.62
N LEU A 42 9.55 0.11 17.81
CA LEU A 42 8.24 -0.49 17.57
C LEU A 42 7.13 0.14 18.43
N ASP A 43 7.48 0.71 19.58
CA ASP A 43 6.58 1.44 20.47
C ASP A 43 5.98 2.71 19.84
N LYS A 44 6.59 3.23 18.76
CA LYS A 44 6.04 4.36 17.98
C LYS A 44 4.97 3.92 16.98
N LEU A 45 4.94 2.63 16.62
CA LEU A 45 3.92 2.07 15.75
C LEU A 45 2.59 1.93 16.49
N GLN A 46 1.50 2.18 15.79
CA GLN A 46 0.15 2.13 16.33
C GLN A 46 -0.79 1.41 15.37
N THR A 47 -1.88 0.88 15.90
CA THR A 47 -2.99 0.36 15.10
C THR A 47 -3.38 1.36 14.01
N GLY A 48 -3.50 0.87 12.79
CA GLY A 48 -3.79 1.67 11.60
C GLY A 48 -2.54 2.08 10.82
N ASP A 49 -1.34 2.12 11.40
CA ASP A 49 -0.17 2.54 10.64
C ASP A 49 0.04 1.68 9.39
N ILE A 50 0.16 2.35 8.25
CA ILE A 50 0.43 1.74 6.96
C ILE A 50 1.94 1.76 6.77
N ILE A 51 2.53 0.59 6.52
CA ILE A 51 3.97 0.48 6.31
C ILE A 51 4.19 0.13 4.84
N VAL A 52 4.81 1.06 4.11
CA VAL A 52 5.17 0.90 2.70
C VAL A 52 6.64 0.55 2.60
N LYS A 53 6.96 -0.62 2.04
CA LYS A 53 8.32 -1.00 1.66
C LYS A 53 8.64 -0.42 0.29
N ASN A 54 9.91 -0.03 0.07
CA ASN A 54 10.40 0.52 -1.19
C ASN A 54 10.23 -0.45 -2.39
N LYS A 55 10.73 -0.15 -3.58
CA LYS A 55 10.70 -1.09 -4.72
C LYS A 55 11.99 -1.92 -4.75
N ILE A 56 11.88 -3.24 -4.95
CA ILE A 56 13.05 -4.08 -5.26
C ILE A 56 13.06 -4.33 -6.76
N TRP A 57 13.99 -3.67 -7.47
CA TRP A 57 14.08 -3.75 -8.93
C TRP A 57 14.59 -5.10 -9.46
N SER A 58 15.13 -5.97 -8.60
CA SER A 58 15.58 -7.31 -9.00
C SER A 58 14.42 -8.33 -9.11
N GLU A 59 13.22 -8.01 -8.63
CA GLU A 59 12.10 -8.97 -8.55
C GLU A 59 10.79 -8.40 -9.15
N PRO A 60 10.21 -9.00 -10.20
CA PRO A 60 9.04 -8.46 -10.90
C PRO A 60 7.83 -8.13 -10.03
N ILE A 61 7.58 -8.92 -8.98
CA ILE A 61 6.47 -8.72 -8.03
C ILE A 61 6.73 -7.51 -7.12
N SER A 62 7.99 -7.24 -6.81
CA SER A 62 8.43 -6.16 -5.92
C SER A 62 8.67 -4.83 -6.66
N TRP A 63 8.49 -4.79 -7.99
CA TRP A 63 8.59 -3.57 -8.82
C TRP A 63 7.50 -2.54 -8.52
N VAL A 64 6.37 -2.97 -7.95
CA VAL A 64 5.28 -2.08 -7.53
C VAL A 64 5.38 -1.65 -6.06
N GLY A 65 6.38 -2.16 -5.33
CA GLY A 65 6.51 -2.01 -3.88
C GLY A 65 5.71 -3.05 -3.11
N HIS A 66 5.62 -2.89 -1.78
CA HIS A 66 4.75 -3.71 -0.93
C HIS A 66 4.21 -2.84 0.21
N SER A 67 2.99 -3.11 0.67
CA SER A 67 2.41 -2.38 1.80
C SER A 67 1.60 -3.29 2.69
N ALA A 68 1.69 -3.09 3.99
CA ALA A 68 0.83 -3.75 4.96
C ALA A 68 0.33 -2.72 5.99
N VAL A 69 -0.51 -3.18 6.92
CA VAL A 69 -1.10 -2.30 7.93
C VAL A 69 -1.06 -2.93 9.31
N MET A 70 -0.76 -2.13 10.33
CA MET A 70 -0.87 -2.52 11.73
C MET A 70 -2.35 -2.78 12.07
N VAL A 71 -2.72 -4.05 12.26
CA VAL A 71 -4.12 -4.43 12.58
C VAL A 71 -4.42 -4.34 14.08
N ASN A 72 -3.37 -4.26 14.88
CA ASN A 72 -3.37 -3.86 16.28
C ASN A 72 -2.02 -3.20 16.61
N ASP A 73 -1.75 -2.87 17.87
CA ASP A 73 -0.52 -2.15 18.27
C ASP A 73 0.75 -3.06 18.26
N SER A 74 0.66 -4.30 17.82
CA SER A 74 1.77 -5.28 17.80
C SER A 74 1.90 -6.03 16.49
N ASP A 75 0.79 -6.29 15.79
CA ASP A 75 0.75 -7.16 14.62
C ASP A 75 0.39 -6.43 13.34
N ILE A 76 0.98 -6.90 12.25
CA ILE A 76 0.74 -6.48 10.88
C ILE A 76 -0.16 -7.51 10.18
N GLY A 77 -1.20 -7.02 9.52
CA GLY A 77 -2.01 -7.81 8.59
C GLY A 77 -1.52 -7.59 7.16
N ASP A 78 -1.21 -8.68 6.46
CA ASP A 78 -0.56 -8.63 5.14
C ASP A 78 -1.12 -9.65 4.14
N TYR A 79 -1.07 -9.28 2.86
CA TYR A 79 -1.33 -10.12 1.69
C TYR A 79 -0.07 -10.13 0.82
N PRO A 80 0.85 -11.09 0.99
CA PRO A 80 2.23 -10.93 0.54
C PRO A 80 2.39 -11.23 -0.96
N LYS A 81 1.82 -12.34 -1.44
CA LYS A 81 2.00 -12.81 -2.83
C LYS A 81 1.03 -13.91 -3.22
N ILE A 82 0.98 -14.21 -4.52
CA ILE A 82 0.20 -15.33 -5.08
C ILE A 82 0.55 -16.64 -4.36
N GLY A 83 -0.47 -17.40 -3.97
CA GLY A 83 -0.33 -18.67 -3.25
C GLY A 83 -0.27 -18.52 -1.72
N VAL A 84 -0.13 -17.30 -1.21
CA VAL A 84 -0.17 -16.99 0.21
C VAL A 84 -1.30 -15.97 0.43
N ASN A 85 -2.35 -16.40 1.12
CA ASN A 85 -3.48 -15.53 1.46
C ASN A 85 -3.09 -14.53 2.58
N TYR A 86 -4.08 -13.93 3.22
CA TYR A 86 -3.84 -13.13 4.42
C TYR A 86 -3.06 -13.91 5.47
N TYR A 87 -2.15 -13.21 6.13
CA TYR A 87 -1.61 -13.64 7.40
C TYR A 87 -1.46 -12.43 8.32
N GLN A 88 -1.44 -12.72 9.62
CA GLN A 88 -1.12 -11.77 10.67
C GLN A 88 0.19 -12.22 11.31
N VAL A 89 1.13 -11.30 11.49
CA VAL A 89 2.44 -11.56 12.07
C VAL A 89 2.85 -10.38 12.95
N ASP A 90 3.70 -10.60 13.95
CA ASP A 90 4.23 -9.50 14.75
C ASP A 90 5.06 -8.53 13.89
N ALA A 91 5.03 -7.25 14.26
CA ALA A 91 5.67 -6.19 13.49
C ALA A 91 7.19 -6.37 13.36
N TYR A 92 7.85 -6.90 14.40
CA TYR A 92 9.29 -7.17 14.37
C TYR A 92 9.62 -8.19 13.26
N SER A 93 8.92 -9.33 13.23
CA SER A 93 9.13 -10.37 12.24
C SER A 93 8.83 -9.91 10.81
N TRP A 94 7.79 -9.10 10.60
CA TRP A 94 7.47 -8.56 9.26
C TRP A 94 8.51 -7.57 8.75
N LEU A 95 9.08 -6.77 9.66
CA LEU A 95 10.13 -5.79 9.38
C LEU A 95 11.52 -6.42 9.28
N ASN A 96 11.71 -7.69 9.68
CA ASN A 96 12.98 -8.39 9.66
C ASN A 96 13.41 -8.83 8.24
N GLU A 97 13.50 -7.84 7.35
CA GLU A 97 13.95 -7.93 5.97
C GLU A 97 14.72 -6.64 5.66
N GLU A 98 15.97 -6.74 5.21
CA GLU A 98 16.83 -5.55 4.99
C GLU A 98 16.30 -4.66 3.86
N ARG A 99 15.46 -3.69 4.24
CA ARG A 99 14.77 -2.77 3.32
C ARG A 99 14.59 -1.40 3.95
N GLU A 100 14.19 -0.47 3.11
CA GLU A 100 13.68 0.82 3.55
C GLU A 100 12.15 0.83 3.54
N VAL A 101 11.58 1.53 4.52
CA VAL A 101 10.15 1.70 4.71
C VAL A 101 9.78 3.17 4.92
N ILE A 102 8.52 3.48 4.63
CA ILE A 102 7.83 4.69 5.10
C ILE A 102 6.64 4.23 5.94
N VAL A 103 6.50 4.81 7.12
CA VAL A 103 5.34 4.60 8.00
C VAL A 103 4.37 5.78 7.83
N LEU A 104 3.13 5.49 7.46
CA LEU A 104 2.08 6.48 7.24
C LEU A 104 0.96 6.29 8.26
N ARG A 105 0.41 7.39 8.77
CA ARG A 105 -0.73 7.40 9.67
C ARG A 105 -1.86 8.27 9.12
N TYR A 106 -3.09 7.83 9.35
CA TYR A 106 -4.27 8.59 8.97
C TYR A 106 -4.51 9.78 9.90
N ASN A 107 -4.75 10.96 9.32
CA ASN A 107 -4.91 12.22 10.05
C ASN A 107 -6.02 12.18 11.12
N ASN A 108 -7.10 11.45 10.86
CA ASN A 108 -8.31 11.43 11.70
C ASN A 108 -8.59 10.03 12.27
N PHE A 109 -7.55 9.32 12.71
CA PHE A 109 -7.69 7.99 13.30
C PHE A 109 -8.11 8.05 14.79
N ASP A 110 -9.36 8.46 15.04
CA ASP A 110 -9.93 8.53 16.38
C ASP A 110 -10.32 7.15 16.95
N GLU A 111 -10.79 7.09 18.19
CA GLU A 111 -11.20 5.84 18.84
C GLU A 111 -12.38 5.14 18.16
N ASN A 112 -13.32 5.90 17.57
CA ASN A 112 -14.45 5.29 16.84
C ASN A 112 -13.96 4.63 15.56
N PHE A 113 -13.09 5.33 14.83
CA PHE A 113 -12.42 4.81 13.64
C PHE A 113 -11.57 3.60 13.99
N LYS A 114 -10.74 3.66 15.03
CA LYS A 114 -9.89 2.56 15.51
C LYS A 114 -10.72 1.30 15.80
N ASN A 115 -11.79 1.43 16.58
CA ASN A 115 -12.64 0.29 16.94
C ASN A 115 -13.28 -0.35 15.70
N LYS A 116 -13.83 0.46 14.78
CA LYS A 116 -14.43 -0.05 13.55
C LYS A 116 -13.38 -0.62 12.58
N PHE A 117 -12.20 -0.02 12.52
CA PHE A 117 -11.06 -0.48 11.74
C PHE A 117 -10.62 -1.88 12.18
N ILE A 118 -10.50 -2.11 13.49
CA ILE A 118 -10.14 -3.43 14.05
C ILE A 118 -11.22 -4.48 13.71
N GLU A 119 -12.50 -4.12 13.84
CA GLU A 119 -13.62 -5.00 13.48
C GLU A 119 -13.57 -5.39 11.99
N ASN A 120 -13.40 -4.41 11.11
CA ASN A 120 -13.33 -4.64 9.67
C ASN A 120 -12.07 -5.42 9.27
N SER A 121 -10.92 -5.12 9.86
CA SER A 121 -9.68 -5.89 9.64
C SER A 121 -9.89 -7.38 9.93
N LYS A 122 -10.55 -7.71 11.05
CA LYS A 122 -10.88 -9.09 11.41
C LYS A 122 -11.92 -9.73 10.48
N LYS A 123 -12.90 -8.95 10.01
CA LYS A 123 -13.99 -9.44 9.15
C LYS A 123 -13.53 -9.79 7.74
N TYR A 124 -12.49 -9.13 7.23
CA TYR A 124 -12.02 -9.22 5.85
C TYR A 124 -10.64 -9.89 5.73
N SER A 125 -10.12 -10.47 6.81
CA SER A 125 -8.83 -11.16 6.86
C SER A 125 -8.85 -12.59 6.30
N ASP A 126 -10.00 -13.15 5.93
CA ASP A 126 -10.12 -14.54 5.44
C ASP A 126 -10.16 -14.64 3.91
N ARG A 127 -9.93 -13.54 3.19
CA ARG A 127 -10.05 -13.51 1.73
C ARG A 127 -8.82 -14.11 1.05
N GLN A 128 -9.03 -14.53 -0.20
CA GLN A 128 -7.94 -15.06 -1.01
C GLN A 128 -7.07 -13.95 -1.58
N TYR A 129 -5.77 -14.23 -1.74
CA TYR A 129 -4.89 -13.38 -2.51
C TYR A 129 -5.24 -13.47 -4.01
N ARG A 130 -5.54 -12.33 -4.65
CA ARG A 130 -5.65 -12.23 -6.12
C ARG A 130 -5.23 -10.85 -6.61
N PRO A 131 -4.26 -10.75 -7.53
CA PRO A 131 -4.03 -9.52 -8.28
C PRO A 131 -5.29 -9.15 -9.07
N SER A 132 -5.64 -7.87 -9.11
CA SER A 132 -6.80 -7.39 -9.84
C SER A 132 -6.59 -5.95 -10.29
N ILE A 133 -6.95 -5.66 -11.54
CA ILE A 133 -7.06 -4.29 -12.06
C ILE A 133 -8.45 -3.68 -11.81
N ASN A 134 -9.30 -4.36 -11.04
CA ASN A 134 -10.53 -3.80 -10.51
C ASN A 134 -10.42 -3.79 -8.98
N LYS A 135 -10.13 -2.62 -8.42
CA LYS A 135 -10.04 -2.42 -6.97
C LYS A 135 -11.39 -2.53 -6.26
N ASN A 136 -12.51 -2.43 -6.97
CA ASN A 136 -13.83 -2.54 -6.36
C ASN A 136 -14.15 -3.99 -5.92
N GLY A 137 -14.85 -4.12 -4.79
CA GLY A 137 -15.30 -5.39 -4.23
C GLY A 137 -14.33 -6.02 -3.22
N ASP A 138 -14.86 -6.95 -2.44
CA ASP A 138 -14.31 -7.44 -1.16
C ASP A 138 -14.04 -8.96 -1.13
N LYS A 139 -14.10 -9.62 -2.30
CA LYS A 139 -13.95 -11.08 -2.43
C LYS A 139 -12.50 -11.55 -2.40
N SER A 140 -11.57 -10.69 -2.79
CA SER A 140 -10.14 -11.01 -2.85
C SER A 140 -9.31 -9.73 -2.79
N PHE A 141 -8.13 -9.86 -2.21
CA PHE A 141 -7.21 -8.75 -2.01
C PHE A 141 -5.80 -9.07 -2.50
N TYR A 142 -5.04 -8.01 -2.72
CA TYR A 142 -3.59 -8.02 -2.73
C TYR A 142 -3.15 -6.92 -1.75
N CYS A 143 -1.86 -6.82 -1.44
CA CYS A 143 -1.32 -6.00 -0.34
C CYS A 143 -1.97 -4.61 -0.19
N SER A 144 -1.76 -3.70 -1.14
CA SER A 144 -2.30 -2.33 -1.09
C SER A 144 -3.82 -2.27 -1.24
N LYS A 145 -4.45 -3.18 -2.00
CA LYS A 145 -5.92 -3.21 -2.07
C LYS A 145 -6.54 -3.52 -0.72
N TYR A 146 -5.96 -4.44 0.06
CA TYR A 146 -6.44 -4.75 1.41
C TYR A 146 -6.38 -3.51 2.30
N VAL A 147 -5.22 -2.86 2.35
CA VAL A 147 -5.01 -1.64 3.15
C VAL A 147 -6.05 -0.57 2.79
N TRP A 148 -6.15 -0.20 1.50
CA TRP A 148 -7.13 0.78 1.03
C TRP A 148 -8.57 0.37 1.35
N PHE A 149 -8.91 -0.89 1.12
CA PHE A 149 -10.27 -1.38 1.32
C PHE A 149 -10.70 -1.27 2.78
N ILE A 150 -9.85 -1.65 3.74
CA ILE A 150 -10.20 -1.56 5.16
C ILE A 150 -10.44 -0.11 5.56
N TYR A 151 -9.60 0.84 5.11
CA TYR A 151 -9.80 2.26 5.37
C TYR A 151 -11.11 2.79 4.77
N LYS A 152 -11.34 2.53 3.48
CA LYS A 152 -12.56 2.94 2.78
C LYS A 152 -13.80 2.35 3.44
N LYS A 153 -13.78 1.06 3.77
CA LYS A 153 -14.92 0.35 4.36
C LYS A 153 -15.21 0.85 5.77
N THR A 154 -14.17 1.11 6.57
CA THR A 154 -14.31 1.68 7.91
C THR A 154 -14.95 3.06 7.88
N ALA A 155 -14.51 3.91 6.94
CA ALA A 155 -15.13 5.21 6.73
C ALA A 155 -16.60 5.10 6.30
N GLU A 156 -16.90 4.24 5.32
CA GLU A 156 -18.26 3.99 4.84
C GLU A 156 -19.20 3.52 5.97
N ASP A 157 -18.74 2.59 6.81
CA ASP A 157 -19.53 2.05 7.92
C ASP A 157 -19.80 3.09 9.02
N LEU A 158 -18.97 4.12 9.12
CA LEU A 158 -19.15 5.25 10.04
C LEU A 158 -19.81 6.48 9.38
N GLY A 159 -20.15 6.41 8.09
CA GLY A 159 -20.80 7.48 7.35
C GLY A 159 -19.88 8.60 6.85
N TYR A 160 -18.56 8.35 6.77
CA TYR A 160 -17.58 9.27 6.21
C TYR A 160 -17.28 8.95 4.75
N LYS A 161 -16.78 9.96 4.02
CA LYS A 161 -16.14 9.77 2.72
C LYS A 161 -14.63 9.84 2.91
N LEU A 162 -13.95 8.71 2.74
CA LEU A 162 -12.50 8.60 2.80
C LEU A 162 -11.98 7.84 1.58
N ASP A 163 -10.95 8.39 0.95
CA ASP A 163 -10.16 7.67 -0.04
C ASP A 163 -8.67 7.96 0.18
N ILE A 164 -7.93 6.93 0.62
CA ILE A 164 -6.48 7.06 0.85
C ILE A 164 -5.66 6.78 -0.41
N ASP A 165 -6.31 6.37 -1.49
CA ASP A 165 -5.69 6.20 -2.81
C ASP A 165 -5.65 7.55 -3.55
N SER A 166 -4.43 8.04 -3.80
CA SER A 166 -4.21 9.38 -4.35
C SER A 166 -4.48 9.52 -5.85
N ASP A 167 -4.39 8.44 -6.63
CA ASP A 167 -4.46 8.51 -8.10
C ASP A 167 -5.85 8.11 -8.64
N SER A 168 -6.70 7.55 -7.79
CA SER A 168 -8.05 7.06 -8.14
C SER A 168 -8.06 6.06 -9.30
N GLY A 169 -6.94 5.37 -9.54
CA GLY A 169 -6.72 4.43 -10.62
C GLY A 169 -7.58 3.18 -10.52
N LEU A 170 -7.48 2.32 -11.53
CA LEU A 170 -8.25 1.06 -11.58
C LEU A 170 -7.75 0.03 -10.55
N ALA A 171 -6.49 0.15 -10.13
CA ALA A 171 -5.85 -0.60 -9.08
C ALA A 171 -5.25 0.38 -8.05
N VAL A 172 -5.14 -0.05 -6.80
CA VAL A 172 -4.39 0.67 -5.75
C VAL A 172 -2.99 0.09 -5.69
N LEU A 173 -1.95 0.91 -5.75
CA LEU A 173 -0.55 0.52 -5.59
C LEU A 173 -0.02 1.02 -4.23
N PRO A 174 1.00 0.36 -3.65
CA PRO A 174 1.61 0.78 -2.38
C PRO A 174 2.07 2.25 -2.37
N TYR A 175 2.57 2.74 -3.51
CA TYR A 175 3.09 4.10 -3.64
C TYR A 175 1.98 5.15 -3.73
N ASP A 176 0.73 4.77 -4.01
CA ASP A 176 -0.39 5.71 -4.10
C ASP A 176 -0.72 6.29 -2.72
N PHE A 177 -0.36 5.59 -1.64
CA PHE A 177 -0.49 6.08 -0.27
C PHE A 177 0.46 7.24 0.04
N LEU A 178 1.63 7.28 -0.61
CA LEU A 178 2.64 8.31 -0.34
C LEU A 178 2.15 9.71 -0.74
N ASN A 179 1.27 9.82 -1.74
CA ASN A 179 0.72 11.10 -2.19
C ASN A 179 -0.67 11.40 -1.60
N SER A 180 -1.13 10.59 -0.64
CA SER A 180 -2.44 10.75 -0.04
C SER A 180 -2.48 11.95 0.91
N LYS A 181 -3.43 12.86 0.72
CA LYS A 181 -3.63 14.02 1.61
C LYS A 181 -4.20 13.63 2.98
N GLU A 182 -4.73 12.42 3.07
CA GLU A 182 -5.34 11.85 4.27
C GLU A 182 -4.29 11.26 5.21
N LEU A 183 -3.08 11.00 4.68
CA LEU A 183 -2.00 10.35 5.39
C LEU A 183 -0.85 11.33 5.65
N TYR A 184 -0.16 11.14 6.77
CA TYR A 184 1.09 11.82 7.07
C TYR A 184 2.17 10.80 7.42
N GLN A 185 3.43 11.12 7.15
CA GLN A 185 4.53 10.28 7.57
C GLN A 185 4.74 10.38 9.08
N VAL A 186 4.84 9.23 9.75
CA VAL A 186 5.32 9.12 11.12
C VAL A 186 6.85 9.04 11.07
N VAL A 187 7.53 9.93 11.79
CA VAL A 187 9.00 9.88 11.95
C VAL A 187 9.31 8.91 13.09
N ILE A 188 10.02 7.83 12.79
CA ILE A 188 10.29 6.75 13.76
C ILE A 188 11.70 6.88 14.39
N GLU A 189 12.54 7.78 13.89
CA GLU A 189 13.86 8.12 14.44
C GLU A 189 13.83 8.66 15.88
#